data_AF-A0A7J0CE55-F1
#
_entry.id   AF-A0A7J0CE55-F1
#
_cell.length_a   1.000
_cell.length_b   1.000
_cell.length_c   1.000
_cell.angle_alpha   90.00
_cell.angle_beta   90.00
_cell.angle_gamma   90.00
#
_symmetry.space_group_name_H-M   'P 1'
#
loop_
_entity.id
_entity.type
_entity.pdbx_description
1 polymer ?
#
loop_
_entity_poly.entity_id
_entity_poly.type
_entity_poly.pdbx_seq_one_letter_code
_entity_poly.pdbx_strand_id
1 'polypeptide(L)'
;MSPGHFSRSFRAAFGETPYSYLMTRRIERAKALLRRGDLSVTEVCFAVGCASLGTFSTRFTELVGESPSAYRARGHERGEGIPACVSKIHTRPVRSREQHSDTGIP
;
A
#
# COMPACT_ATOMS: atom_id res chain seq x y z
N MET A 1 -30.57 -6.12 -5.71
CA MET A 1 -30.05 -5.17 -6.72
C MET A 1 -29.52 -5.98 -7.90
N SER A 2 -29.87 -5.62 -9.14
CA SER A 2 -29.34 -6.32 -10.32
C SER A 2 -27.89 -5.89 -10.64
N PRO A 3 -27.10 -6.71 -11.35
CA PRO A 3 -25.74 -6.35 -11.74
C PRO A 3 -25.66 -5.03 -12.53
N GLY A 4 -26.62 -4.77 -13.42
CA GLY A 4 -26.68 -3.53 -14.19
C GLY A 4 -26.98 -2.30 -13.32
N HIS A 5 -27.86 -2.43 -12.32
CA HIS A 5 -28.12 -1.36 -11.37
C HIS A 5 -26.88 -1.06 -10.51
N PHE A 6 -26.21 -2.10 -10.00
CA PHE A 6 -24.97 -1.97 -9.24
C PHE A 6 -23.90 -1.22 -10.03
N SER A 7 -23.62 -1.65 -11.26
CA SER A 7 -22.59 -1.03 -12.10
C SER A 7 -22.85 0.46 -12.35
N ARG A 8 -24.11 0.87 -12.56
CA ARG A 8 -24.49 2.28 -12.74
C ARG A 8 -24.32 3.08 -11.44
N SER A 9 -24.84 2.57 -10.32
CA SER A 9 -24.71 3.23 -9.03
C SER A 9 -23.25 3.34 -8.58
N PHE A 10 -22.45 2.31 -8.82
CA PHE A 10 -21.02 2.32 -8.52
C PHE A 10 -20.30 3.36 -9.36
N ARG A 11 -20.53 3.39 -10.67
CA ARG A 11 -19.91 4.39 -11.54
C ARG A 11 -20.32 5.82 -11.18
N ALA A 12 -21.57 6.03 -10.77
CA ALA A 12 -22.02 7.33 -10.28
C ALA A 12 -21.29 7.76 -9.00
N ALA A 13 -20.96 6.82 -8.11
CA ALA A 13 -20.27 7.10 -6.85
C ALA A 13 -18.74 7.22 -6.98
N PHE A 14 -18.10 6.41 -7.84
CA PHE A 14 -16.65 6.26 -7.90
C PHE A 14 -16.02 6.74 -9.23
N GLY A 15 -16.83 7.12 -10.22
CA GLY A 15 -16.36 7.62 -11.52
C GLY A 15 -15.84 6.54 -12.49
N GLU A 16 -15.63 5.32 -12.03
CA GLU A 16 -15.13 4.20 -12.84
C GLU A 16 -15.99 2.93 -12.74
N THR A 17 -15.67 1.91 -13.54
CA THR A 17 -16.40 0.64 -13.47
C THR A 17 -15.95 -0.19 -12.25
N PRO A 18 -16.82 -1.04 -11.68
CA PRO A 18 -16.44 -1.89 -10.55
C PRO A 18 -15.20 -2.76 -10.82
N TYR A 19 -15.07 -3.28 -12.04
CA TYR A 19 -13.93 -4.12 -12.42
C TYR A 19 -12.61 -3.32 -12.45
N SER A 20 -12.61 -2.13 -13.05
CA SER A 20 -11.43 -1.24 -13.09
C SER A 20 -10.97 -0.89 -11.68
N TYR A 21 -11.91 -0.46 -10.84
CA TYR A 21 -11.64 -0.12 -9.45
C TYR A 21 -11.01 -1.30 -8.70
N LEU A 22 -11.66 -2.47 -8.77
CA LEU A 22 -11.17 -3.67 -8.09
C LEU A 22 -9.78 -4.08 -8.58
N MET A 23 -9.52 -3.99 -9.89
CA MET A 23 -8.21 -4.31 -10.44
C MET A 23 -7.13 -3.39 -9.89
N THR A 24 -7.37 -2.07 -9.84
CA THR A 24 -6.44 -1.11 -9.24
C THR A 24 -6.14 -1.47 -7.78
N ARG A 25 -7.18 -1.77 -6.98
CA ARG A 25 -7.01 -2.19 -5.57
C ARG A 25 -6.21 -3.49 -5.43
N ARG A 26 -6.40 -4.45 -6.34
CA ARG A 26 -5.62 -5.70 -6.37
C ARG A 26 -4.15 -5.44 -6.67
N ILE A 27 -3.86 -4.57 -7.64
CA ILE A 27 -2.48 -4.21 -7.99
C ILE A 27 -1.80 -3.43 -6.85
N GLU A 28 -2.50 -2.52 -6.18
CA GLU A 28 -2.00 -1.84 -4.98
C GLU A 28 -1.58 -2.84 -3.89
N ARG A 29 -2.44 -3.84 -3.60
CA ARG A 29 -2.14 -4.90 -2.64
C ARG A 29 -0.97 -5.78 -3.11
N ALA A 30 -0.92 -6.11 -4.40
CA ALA A 30 0.16 -6.91 -4.98
C ALA A 30 1.51 -6.21 -4.83
N LYS A 31 1.59 -4.90 -5.11
CA LYS A 31 2.81 -4.11 -4.88
C LYS A 31 3.29 -4.26 -3.44
N ALA A 32 2.40 -4.12 -2.46
CA ALA A 32 2.77 -4.27 -1.05
C ALA A 32 3.31 -5.67 -0.71
N LEU A 33 2.71 -6.73 -1.26
CA LEU A 33 3.19 -8.10 -1.06
C LEU A 33 4.55 -8.36 -1.74
N LEU A 34 4.74 -7.83 -2.96
CA LEU A 34 6.00 -7.97 -3.69
C LEU A 34 7.14 -7.23 -2.98
N ARG A 35 6.88 -6.05 -2.39
CA ARG A 35 7.89 -5.33 -1.59
C ARG A 35 8.35 -6.10 -0.36
N ARG A 36 7.41 -6.79 0.30
CA ARG A 36 7.69 -7.62 1.48
C ARG A 36 8.58 -8.83 1.13
N GLY A 37 8.52 -9.33 -0.10
CA GLY A 37 9.44 -10.37 -0.61
C GLY A 37 9.11 -11.81 -0.23
N ASP A 38 8.23 -12.02 0.76
CA ASP A 38 7.90 -13.34 1.32
C ASP A 38 7.10 -14.28 0.40
N LEU A 39 6.54 -13.76 -0.69
CA LEU A 39 5.76 -14.53 -1.67
C LEU A 39 6.39 -14.44 -3.06
N SER A 40 6.28 -15.53 -3.82
CA SER A 40 6.54 -15.54 -5.26
C SER A 40 5.49 -14.72 -6.01
N VAL A 41 5.80 -14.31 -7.23
CA VAL A 41 4.86 -13.57 -8.10
C VAL A 41 3.56 -14.34 -8.30
N THR A 42 3.64 -15.65 -8.49
CA THR A 42 2.48 -16.53 -8.68
C THR A 42 1.61 -16.59 -7.44
N GLU A 43 2.21 -16.72 -6.25
CA GLU A 43 1.46 -16.70 -4.99
C GLU A 43 0.80 -15.33 -4.76
N VAL A 44 1.49 -14.23 -5.06
CA VAL A 44 0.90 -12.89 -4.99
C VAL A 44 -0.30 -12.76 -5.92
N CYS A 45 -0.21 -13.24 -7.16
CA CYS A 45 -1.31 -13.22 -8.13
C CYS A 45 -2.59 -13.85 -7.54
N PHE A 46 -2.48 -15.05 -6.98
CA PHE A 46 -3.63 -15.73 -6.39
C PHE A 46 -4.07 -15.11 -5.06
N ALA A 47 -3.14 -14.62 -4.23
CA ALA A 47 -3.44 -13.96 -2.96
C ALA A 47 -4.26 -12.66 -3.14
N VAL A 48 -4.10 -11.95 -4.25
CA VAL A 48 -4.93 -10.77 -4.59
C VAL A 48 -6.21 -11.12 -5.35
N GLY A 49 -6.48 -12.41 -5.59
CA GLY A 49 -7.71 -12.89 -6.23
C GLY A 49 -7.73 -12.73 -7.75
N CYS A 50 -6.57 -12.67 -8.41
CA CYS A 50 -6.50 -12.78 -9.87
C CYS A 50 -6.64 -14.26 -10.29
N ALA A 51 -7.38 -14.49 -11.38
CA ALA A 51 -7.67 -15.84 -11.86
C ALA A 51 -6.50 -16.48 -12.62
N SER A 52 -5.59 -15.68 -13.18
CA SER A 52 -4.44 -16.19 -13.93
C SER A 52 -3.24 -15.25 -13.81
N LEU A 53 -2.05 -15.86 -13.89
CA LEU A 53 -0.78 -15.15 -13.86
C LEU A 53 -0.60 -14.23 -15.07
N GLY A 54 -1.06 -14.65 -16.25
CA GLY A 54 -0.98 -13.85 -17.48
C GLY A 54 -1.77 -12.55 -17.36
N THR A 55 -3.06 -12.62 -17.01
CA THR A 55 -3.90 -11.44 -16.83
C THR A 55 -3.36 -10.53 -15.72
N PHE A 56 -2.90 -11.11 -14.61
CA PHE A 56 -2.27 -10.35 -13.54
C PHE A 56 -1.02 -9.60 -14.03
N SER A 57 -0.12 -10.28 -14.73
CA SER A 57 1.15 -9.70 -15.18
C SER A 57 0.94 -8.57 -16.18
N THR A 58 0.01 -8.74 -17.14
CA THR A 58 -0.38 -7.69 -18.07
C THR A 58 -0.94 -6.47 -17.33
N ARG A 59 -1.95 -6.66 -16.48
CA ARG A 59 -2.58 -5.54 -15.74
C ARG A 59 -1.62 -4.85 -14.78
N PHE A 60 -0.77 -5.62 -14.10
CA PHE A 60 0.26 -5.06 -13.24
C PHE A 60 1.21 -4.18 -14.04
N THR A 61 1.71 -4.66 -15.18
CA THR A 61 2.65 -3.90 -16.02
C THR A 61 1.99 -2.64 -16.60
N GLU A 62 0.75 -2.71 -17.07
CA GLU A 62 -0.01 -1.55 -17.55
C GLU A 62 -0.17 -0.47 -16.48
N LEU A 63 -0.44 -0.86 -15.23
CA LEU A 63 -0.72 0.08 -14.14
C LEU A 63 0.54 0.55 -13.39
N VAL A 64 1.61 -0.23 -13.39
CA VAL A 64 2.83 0.03 -12.59
C VAL A 64 4.01 0.48 -13.47
N GLY A 65 3.99 0.14 -14.76
CA GLY A 65 5.06 0.47 -15.72
C GLY A 65 6.21 -0.54 -15.79
N GLU A 66 6.19 -1.59 -14.97
CA GLU A 66 7.19 -2.65 -14.96
C GLU A 66 6.56 -4.01 -14.59
N SER A 67 7.21 -5.11 -14.94
CA SER A 67 6.69 -6.45 -14.65
C SER A 67 6.69 -6.75 -13.14
N PRO A 68 5.81 -7.64 -12.65
CA PRO A 68 5.80 -8.03 -11.23
C PRO A 68 7.14 -8.57 -10.73
N SER A 69 7.85 -9.34 -11.56
CA SER A 69 9.16 -9.91 -11.24
C SER A 69 10.23 -8.82 -11.13
N ALA A 70 10.25 -7.87 -12.07
CA ALA A 70 11.16 -6.73 -12.04
C ALA A 70 10.86 -5.84 -10.81
N TYR A 71 9.57 -5.57 -10.55
CA TYR A 71 9.14 -4.83 -9.37
C TYR A 71 9.66 -5.48 -8.10
N ARG A 72 9.45 -6.79 -7.91
CA ARG A 72 9.92 -7.55 -6.73
C ARG A 72 11.45 -7.56 -6.58
N ALA A 73 12.18 -7.63 -7.68
CA ALA A 73 13.64 -7.68 -7.68
C ALA A 73 14.28 -6.32 -7.37
N ARG A 74 13.54 -5.22 -7.54
CA ARG A 74 14.04 -3.89 -7.22
C ARG A 74 14.14 -3.69 -5.71
N GLY A 75 15.26 -3.12 -5.26
CA GLY A 75 15.39 -2.68 -3.86
C GLY A 75 14.31 -1.65 -3.52
N HIS A 76 13.44 -1.98 -2.56
CA HIS A 76 12.39 -1.09 -2.06
C HIS A 76 12.82 -0.27 -0.83
N GLU A 77 14.12 -0.28 -0.54
CA GLU A 77 14.76 0.24 0.67
C GLU A 77 14.52 1.74 0.93
N ARG A 78 14.12 2.52 -0.09
CA ARG A 78 13.77 3.95 0.08
C ARG A 78 12.48 4.21 0.88
N GLY A 79 11.71 3.18 1.24
CA GLY A 79 10.52 3.30 2.10
C GLY A 79 10.54 2.42 3.37
N GLU A 80 11.57 1.58 3.53
CA GLU A 80 11.60 0.50 4.54
C GLU A 80 12.82 0.59 5.48
N GLY A 81 13.57 1.70 5.46
CA GLY A 81 14.83 1.84 6.21
C GLY A 81 14.70 2.15 7.70
N ILE A 82 13.49 2.37 8.24
CA ILE A 82 13.30 2.65 9.67
C ILE A 82 12.27 1.67 10.25
N PRO A 83 12.69 0.70 11.06
CA PRO A 83 11.77 -0.11 11.85
C PRO A 83 10.81 0.80 12.63
N ALA A 84 9.53 0.45 12.71
CA ALA A 84 8.53 1.29 13.37
C ALA A 84 8.91 1.64 14.83
N CYS A 85 9.71 0.80 15.51
CA CYS A 85 10.28 1.11 16.82
C CYS A 85 11.30 2.26 16.78
N VAL A 86 12.17 2.30 15.77
CA VAL A 86 13.19 3.34 15.60
C VAL A 86 12.56 4.69 15.24
N SER A 87 11.54 4.68 14.37
CA SER A 87 10.78 5.90 14.04
C SER A 87 10.11 6.50 15.29
N LYS A 88 9.49 5.66 16.12
CA LYS A 88 8.88 6.08 17.39
C LYS A 88 9.88 6.63 18.41
N ILE A 89 11.14 6.17 18.40
CA ILE A 89 12.20 6.66 19.30
C ILE A 89 12.65 8.06 18.87
N HIS A 90 12.92 8.27 17.58
CA HIS A 90 13.43 9.55 17.08
C HIS A 90 12.37 10.65 16.92
N THR A 91 11.10 10.28 16.79
CA THR A 91 9.99 11.24 16.65
C THR A 91 9.22 11.49 17.95
N ARG A 92 9.65 10.91 19.08
CA ARG A 92 8.97 11.07 20.37
C ARG A 92 9.00 12.56 20.78
N PRO A 93 7.86 13.24 20.90
CA PRO A 93 7.85 14.64 21.33
C PRO A 93 8.26 14.68 22.80
N VAL A 94 9.35 15.39 23.08
CA VAL A 94 9.78 15.70 24.45
C VAL A 94 8.71 16.62 25.03
N ARG A 95 7.96 16.14 26.03
CA ARG A 95 7.16 17.04 26.87
C ARG A 95 8.15 17.96 27.59
N SER A 96 8.16 19.23 27.22
CA SER A 96 8.88 20.28 27.95
C SER A 96 8.42 20.22 29.41
N ARG A 97 9.28 19.69 30.28
CA ARG A 97 8.99 19.58 31.70
C ARG A 97 9.53 20.83 32.37
N GLU A 98 8.57 21.67 32.79
CA GLU A 98 8.61 22.54 33.97
C GLU A 98 9.67 23.66 34.00
N GLN A 99 9.21 24.91 33.84
CA GLN A 99 9.83 26.06 34.52
C GLN A 99 8.95 26.41 35.73
N HIS A 100 9.25 25.79 36.87
CA HIS A 100 8.93 26.37 38.17
C HIS A 100 10.22 27.00 38.67
N SER A 101 10.40 28.30 38.41
CA SER A 101 11.40 29.11 39.12
C SER A 101 10.70 29.75 40.30
N ASP A 102 10.72 29.04 41.41
CA ASP A 102 10.73 29.65 42.75
C ASP A 102 12.10 30.31 42.91
N THR A 103 12.14 31.63 43.00
CA THR A 103 13.33 32.35 43.46
C THR A 103 12.90 33.30 44.56
N GLY A 104 12.93 32.76 45.78
CA GLY A 104 13.02 33.54 47.01
C GLY A 104 14.29 34.39 47.05
N ILE A 105 14.10 35.56 47.63
CA ILE A 105 15.03 36.66 47.91
C ILE A 105 16.11 36.20 48.93
N PRO A 106 17.29 36.82 48.94
CA PRO A 106 17.56 37.84 49.95
C PRO A 106 18.02 39.18 49.37
#